data_AF-A0AAD8DAF4-F1
#
_entry.id   AF-A0AAD8DAF4-F1
#
_cell.length_a   1.000
_cell.length_b   1.000
_cell.length_c   1.000
_cell.angle_alpha   90.00
_cell.angle_beta   90.00
_cell.angle_gamma   90.00
#
_symmetry.space_group_name_H-M   'P 1'
#
loop_
_entity.id
_entity.type
_entity.pdbx_description
1 polymer ?
#
loop_
_entity_poly.entity_id
_entity_poly.type
_entity_poly.pdbx_seq_one_letter_code
_entity_poly.pdbx_strand_id
1 'polypeptide(L)'
;MKIGANIEGVYVHGGVKAGFCAGMLKEIGGKKTVQYIKMCIWISLLQDIYIHYITRMAYKQLPTADLMQEWGEAVQYNPEFIDSKTEPLFQLVTGTDFANGNLIRRNMQQALEEYLAESSSCRCSQCLNNGVAVLKGSVDGSWSCWSSWSSCMNQEKRRTHQCTHPPPHNGGSPCSGIDAESTPCK
;
A
#
# COMPACT_ATOMS: atom_id res chain seq x y z
N MET A 1 24.82 -56.19 29.74
CA MET A 1 23.46 -56.70 29.47
C MET A 1 22.94 -55.97 28.24
N LYS A 2 22.85 -56.64 27.09
CA LYS A 2 22.41 -56.03 25.83
C LYS A 2 20.90 -56.25 25.69
N ILE A 3 20.14 -55.16 25.72
CA ILE A 3 18.74 -55.15 25.30
C ILE A 3 18.72 -54.20 24.10
N GLY A 4 18.60 -54.78 22.92
CA GLY A 4 18.38 -54.02 21.69
C GLY A 4 16.88 -53.88 21.45
N ALA A 5 16.46 -52.67 21.09
CA ALA A 5 15.25 -52.43 20.33
C ALA A 5 15.61 -51.44 19.21
N ASN A 6 15.27 -51.84 17.99
CA ASN A 6 15.45 -51.11 16.74
C ASN A 6 14.19 -50.27 16.51
N ILE A 7 14.35 -48.95 16.36
CA ILE A 7 13.29 -48.07 15.85
C ILE A 7 13.96 -47.08 14.88
N GLU A 8 13.41 -47.03 13.68
CA GLU A 8 13.89 -46.28 12.52
C GLU A 8 14.06 -44.78 12.79
N GLY A 9 15.02 -44.19 12.08
CA GLY A 9 15.66 -42.91 12.42
C GLY A 9 14.72 -41.72 12.49
N VAL A 10 14.66 -41.10 13.67
CA VAL A 10 14.19 -39.72 13.84
C VAL A 10 15.42 -38.80 13.77
N TYR A 11 15.56 -38.06 12.67
CA TYR A 11 16.57 -37.01 12.55
C TYR A 11 16.11 -35.77 13.33
N VAL A 12 16.60 -35.63 14.55
CA VAL A 12 16.49 -34.38 15.31
C VAL A 12 17.70 -33.51 14.97
N HIS A 13 17.52 -32.50 14.11
CA HIS A 13 18.53 -31.46 13.93
C HIS A 13 18.42 -30.47 15.09
N GLY A 14 19.15 -30.73 16.17
CA GLY A 14 19.35 -29.81 17.28
C GLY A 14 20.48 -28.83 16.98
N GLY A 15 20.14 -27.61 16.54
CA GLY A 15 21.08 -26.52 16.39
C GLY A 15 20.87 -25.46 17.47
N VAL A 16 21.64 -25.51 18.56
CA VAL A 16 21.68 -24.41 19.54
C VAL A 16 22.77 -23.43 19.08
N LYS A 17 22.40 -22.36 18.37
CA LYS A 17 23.27 -21.19 18.25
C LYS A 17 23.10 -20.34 19.50
N ALA A 18 23.86 -20.68 20.55
CA ALA A 18 24.05 -19.82 21.70
C ALA A 18 24.97 -18.66 21.30
N GLY A 19 24.38 -17.55 20.86
CA GLY A 19 25.06 -16.27 20.73
C GLY A 19 24.73 -15.39 21.93
N PHE A 20 25.50 -15.48 23.01
CA PHE A 20 25.46 -14.46 24.06
C PHE A 20 26.31 -13.27 23.62
N CYS A 21 25.70 -12.09 23.48
CA CYS A 21 26.43 -10.82 23.49
C CYS A 21 26.18 -10.12 24.83
N ALA A 22 26.99 -10.49 25.83
CA ALA A 22 27.16 -9.69 27.04
C ALA A 22 28.58 -9.14 27.04
N GLY A 23 28.73 -7.87 26.66
CA GLY A 23 29.98 -7.14 26.75
C GLY A 23 29.80 -5.89 27.62
N MET A 24 29.85 -6.05 28.93
CA MET A 24 30.26 -4.97 29.82
C MET A 24 31.79 -4.96 29.84
N LEU A 25 32.42 -4.02 29.14
CA LEU A 25 33.81 -3.67 29.39
C LEU A 25 33.87 -2.16 29.61
N LYS A 26 34.04 -1.79 30.89
CA LYS A 26 34.42 -0.45 31.32
C LYS A 26 35.94 -0.44 31.42
N GLU A 27 36.63 -0.13 30.33
CA GLU A 27 38.05 0.23 30.40
C GLU A 27 38.21 1.75 30.30
N ILE A 28 38.73 2.34 31.37
CA ILE A 28 39.23 3.71 31.39
C ILE A 28 40.62 3.65 30.76
N GLY A 29 40.72 4.03 29.49
CA GLY A 29 41.98 4.11 28.75
C GLY A 29 41.78 4.93 27.48
N GLY A 30 42.36 6.11 27.45
CA GLY A 30 42.15 7.10 26.38
C GLY A 30 42.48 6.57 24.99
N LYS A 31 41.44 6.31 24.19
CA LYS A 31 41.49 6.27 22.73
C LYS A 31 40.28 7.05 22.21
N LYS A 32 40.51 7.97 21.26
CA LYS A 32 39.43 8.64 20.53
C LYS A 32 38.78 7.61 19.61
N THR A 33 37.89 6.80 20.16
CA THR A 33 37.03 5.91 19.38
C THR A 33 35.94 6.77 18.78
N VAL A 34 35.97 6.99 17.47
CA VAL A 34 34.78 7.50 16.77
C VAL A 34 33.71 6.42 16.93
N GLN A 35 32.79 6.66 17.84
CA GLN A 35 31.72 5.73 18.16
C GLN A 35 30.65 5.87 17.09
N TYR A 36 30.76 5.06 16.04
CA TYR A 36 29.67 4.92 15.08
C TYR A 36 28.50 4.31 15.82
N ILE A 37 27.44 5.09 16.03
CA ILE A 37 26.16 4.55 16.47
C ILE A 37 25.73 3.58 15.37
N LYS A 38 25.76 2.26 15.66
CA LYS A 38 25.10 1.26 14.80
C LYS A 38 23.61 1.58 14.82
N MET A 39 23.16 2.30 13.81
CA MET A 39 21.74 2.58 13.61
C MET A 39 21.11 1.33 13.01
N CYS A 40 20.60 0.44 13.87
CA CYS A 40 19.74 -0.64 13.42
C CYS A 40 18.41 -0.03 12.99
N ILE A 41 18.22 0.15 11.69
CA ILE A 41 16.91 0.50 11.12
C ILE A 41 16.12 -0.80 11.04
N TRP A 42 15.03 -0.88 11.81
CA TRP A 42 14.07 -1.99 11.75
C TRP A 42 12.91 -1.53 10.87
N ILE A 43 12.67 -2.24 9.77
CA ILE A 43 11.54 -1.99 8.88
C ILE A 43 10.61 -3.19 9.00
N SER A 44 9.44 -2.99 9.60
CA SER A 44 8.36 -3.97 9.63
C SER A 44 7.32 -3.57 8.60
N LEU A 45 7.11 -4.41 7.59
CA LEU A 45 6.04 -4.24 6.60
C LEU A 45 4.87 -5.13 7.04
N LEU A 46 3.78 -4.51 7.49
CA LEU A 46 2.56 -5.20 7.89
C LEU A 46 1.44 -4.76 6.94
N GLN A 47 0.74 -5.73 6.36
CA GLN A 47 -0.38 -5.50 5.46
C GLN A 47 -1.71 -5.88 6.16
N ASP A 48 -2.82 -5.35 5.65
CA ASP A 48 -4.06 -5.03 6.36
C ASP A 48 -4.64 -6.12 7.30
N ILE A 49 -4.57 -5.84 8.62
CA ILE A 49 -5.36 -6.46 9.70
C ILE A 49 -5.64 -5.37 10.75
N TYR A 50 -6.79 -5.41 11.43
CA TYR A 50 -7.26 -4.43 12.44
C TYR A 50 -6.13 -3.63 13.14
N ILE A 51 -6.22 -2.29 13.02
CA ILE A 51 -5.21 -1.28 13.40
C ILE A 51 -4.53 -1.53 14.77
N HIS A 52 -5.25 -2.09 15.75
CA HIS A 52 -4.74 -2.36 17.10
C HIS A 52 -3.65 -3.45 17.17
N TYR A 53 -3.67 -4.44 16.27
CA TYR A 53 -2.65 -5.50 16.25
C TYR A 53 -1.40 -5.06 15.50
N ILE A 54 -1.58 -4.32 14.39
CA ILE A 54 -0.47 -3.73 13.62
C ILE A 54 0.33 -2.76 14.47
N THR A 55 -0.33 -1.88 15.23
CA THR A 55 0.35 -0.90 16.08
C THR A 55 1.21 -1.53 17.18
N ARG A 56 0.81 -2.69 17.72
CA ARG A 56 1.62 -3.45 18.69
C ARG A 56 2.81 -4.15 18.05
N MET A 57 2.64 -4.72 16.86
CA MET A 57 3.72 -5.43 16.14
C MET A 57 4.70 -4.49 15.42
N ALA A 58 4.26 -3.29 15.03
CA ALA A 58 5.09 -2.26 14.43
C ALA A 58 5.97 -1.52 15.46
N TYR A 59 5.86 -1.85 16.75
CA TYR A 59 6.68 -1.25 17.79
C TYR A 59 8.16 -1.65 17.62
N LYS A 60 9.08 -0.76 18.00
CA LYS A 60 10.54 -0.92 17.79
C LYS A 60 11.19 -2.08 18.58
N GLN A 61 10.41 -2.90 19.27
CA GLN A 61 10.87 -4.06 20.04
C GLN A 61 10.47 -5.34 19.32
N LEU A 62 11.27 -6.40 19.47
CA LEU A 62 10.95 -7.70 18.91
C LEU A 62 9.62 -8.22 19.47
N PRO A 63 8.71 -8.75 18.64
CA PRO A 63 7.42 -9.25 19.10
C PRO A 63 7.60 -10.47 20.01
N THR A 64 6.78 -10.56 21.05
CA THR A 64 6.75 -11.73 21.96
C THR A 64 5.95 -12.87 21.34
N ALA A 65 6.16 -14.10 21.84
CA ALA A 65 5.42 -15.28 21.38
C ALA A 65 3.91 -15.10 21.54
N ASP A 66 3.47 -14.56 22.68
CA ASP A 66 2.04 -14.31 22.96
C ASP A 66 1.44 -13.30 21.96
N LEU A 67 2.21 -12.27 21.57
CA LEU A 67 1.77 -11.28 20.59
C LEU A 67 1.68 -11.88 19.18
N MET A 68 2.62 -12.75 18.80
CA MET A 68 2.57 -13.46 17.53
C MET A 68 1.40 -14.44 17.44
N GLN A 69 1.01 -15.04 18.58
CA GLN A 69 -0.17 -15.91 18.66
C GLN A 69 -1.46 -15.10 18.54
N GLU A 70 -1.58 -13.98 19.25
CA GLU A 70 -2.71 -13.05 19.16
C GLU A 70 -2.89 -12.53 17.72
N TRP A 71 -1.78 -12.22 17.02
CA TRP A 71 -1.81 -11.85 15.61
C TRP A 71 -2.27 -13.01 14.70
N GLY A 72 -1.76 -14.22 14.91
CA GLY A 72 -2.17 -15.39 14.13
C GLY A 72 -3.66 -15.69 14.24
N GLU A 73 -4.24 -15.53 15.43
CA GLU A 73 -5.69 -15.65 15.66
C GLU A 73 -6.48 -14.54 14.93
N ALA A 74 -5.94 -13.31 14.89
CA ALA A 74 -6.56 -12.20 14.16
C ALA A 74 -6.52 -12.40 12.64
N VAL A 75 -5.41 -12.91 12.08
CA VAL A 75 -5.27 -13.25 10.65
C VAL A 75 -6.29 -14.32 10.25
N GLN A 76 -6.51 -15.30 11.13
CA GLN A 76 -7.46 -16.39 10.87
C GLN A 76 -8.90 -15.87 10.73
N TYR A 77 -9.28 -14.82 11.47
CA TYR A 77 -10.62 -14.23 11.39
C TYR A 77 -10.78 -13.27 10.21
N ASN A 78 -9.72 -12.56 9.82
CA ASN A 78 -9.73 -11.61 8.71
C ASN A 78 -8.52 -11.84 7.79
N PRO A 79 -8.54 -12.89 6.96
CA PRO A 79 -7.41 -13.22 6.10
C PRO A 79 -7.30 -12.21 4.96
N GLU A 80 -6.07 -11.72 4.72
CA GLU A 80 -5.76 -10.92 3.54
C GLU A 80 -5.34 -11.83 2.38
N PHE A 81 -5.77 -11.48 1.16
CA PHE A 81 -5.32 -12.16 -0.06
C PHE A 81 -3.92 -11.66 -0.43
N ILE A 82 -2.89 -12.40 -0.03
CA ILE A 82 -1.48 -12.07 -0.32
C ILE A 82 -1.15 -12.33 -1.80
N ASP A 83 -1.69 -13.41 -2.34
CA ASP A 83 -1.50 -13.79 -3.74
C ASP A 83 -2.86 -14.17 -4.33
N SER A 84 -3.17 -13.57 -5.48
CA SER A 84 -4.42 -13.80 -6.18
C SER A 84 -4.14 -14.03 -7.65
N LYS A 85 -4.73 -15.08 -8.20
CA LYS A 85 -4.69 -15.31 -9.64
C LYS A 85 -5.71 -14.38 -10.29
N THR A 86 -5.21 -13.46 -11.10
CA THR A 86 -6.06 -12.53 -11.84
C THR A 86 -6.44 -13.12 -13.19
N GLU A 87 -7.72 -13.03 -13.54
CA GLU A 87 -8.22 -13.28 -14.89
C GLU A 87 -8.72 -11.97 -15.51
N PRO A 88 -8.62 -11.79 -16.84
CA PRO A 88 -9.04 -10.56 -17.48
C PRO A 88 -10.57 -10.43 -17.46
N LEU A 89 -11.04 -9.25 -17.06
CA LEU A 89 -12.46 -8.97 -16.81
C LEU A 89 -13.39 -9.32 -17.99
N PHE A 90 -12.92 -9.16 -19.23
CA PHE A 90 -13.72 -9.46 -20.42
C PHE A 90 -14.12 -10.94 -20.54
N GLN A 91 -13.45 -11.86 -19.84
CA GLN A 91 -13.84 -13.28 -19.82
C GLN A 91 -15.17 -13.52 -19.12
N LEU A 92 -15.58 -12.61 -18.22
CA LEU A 92 -16.88 -12.67 -17.56
C LEU A 92 -18.04 -12.25 -18.49
N VAL A 93 -17.75 -11.69 -19.67
CA VAL A 93 -18.78 -11.28 -20.63
C VAL A 93 -19.29 -12.52 -21.37
N THR A 94 -20.45 -13.01 -20.93
CA THR A 94 -21.13 -14.17 -21.53
C THR A 94 -22.22 -13.74 -22.51
N GLY A 95 -22.64 -14.66 -23.38
CA GLY A 95 -23.79 -14.44 -24.27
C GLY A 95 -25.15 -14.57 -23.58
N THR A 96 -25.20 -15.09 -22.35
CA THR A 96 -26.44 -15.22 -21.58
C THR A 96 -26.85 -13.92 -20.91
N ASP A 97 -25.86 -13.11 -20.51
CA ASP A 97 -26.09 -11.89 -19.74
C ASP A 97 -26.13 -10.63 -20.64
N PHE A 98 -25.54 -10.72 -21.84
CA PHE A 98 -25.42 -9.59 -22.76
C PHE A 98 -25.84 -9.98 -24.19
N ALA A 99 -26.83 -9.24 -24.74
CA ALA A 99 -27.36 -9.45 -26.09
C ALA A 99 -26.31 -9.41 -27.23
N ASN A 100 -25.16 -8.77 -26.99
CA ASN A 100 -24.01 -8.69 -27.90
C ASN A 100 -22.69 -9.13 -27.22
N GLY A 101 -22.75 -10.12 -26.32
CA GLY A 101 -21.60 -10.53 -25.48
C GLY A 101 -20.29 -10.76 -26.25
N ASN A 102 -20.35 -11.38 -27.44
CA ASN A 102 -19.15 -11.60 -28.28
C ASN A 102 -18.52 -10.29 -28.79
N LEU A 103 -19.32 -9.29 -29.15
CA LEU A 103 -18.81 -7.99 -29.59
C LEU A 103 -18.25 -7.21 -28.40
N ILE A 104 -18.97 -7.20 -27.28
CA ILE A 104 -18.55 -6.53 -26.04
C ILE A 104 -17.22 -7.13 -25.55
N ARG A 105 -17.08 -8.46 -25.55
CA ARG A 105 -15.84 -9.16 -25.17
C ARG A 105 -14.66 -8.73 -26.02
N ARG A 106 -14.81 -8.67 -27.35
CA ARG A 106 -13.73 -8.24 -28.26
C ARG A 106 -13.36 -6.77 -28.04
N ASN A 107 -14.35 -5.90 -27.89
CA ASN A 107 -14.12 -4.48 -27.63
C ASN A 107 -13.43 -4.25 -26.28
N MET A 108 -13.84 -4.97 -25.23
CA MET A 108 -13.20 -4.90 -23.92
C MET A 108 -11.78 -5.46 -23.93
N GLN A 109 -11.53 -6.52 -24.71
CA GLN A 109 -10.17 -7.03 -24.90
C GLN A 109 -9.27 -5.96 -25.54
N GLN A 110 -9.72 -5.33 -26.63
CA GLN A 110 -8.98 -4.26 -27.28
C GLN A 110 -8.74 -3.07 -26.34
N ALA A 111 -9.78 -2.63 -25.62
CA ALA A 111 -9.66 -1.53 -24.66
C ALA A 111 -8.66 -1.84 -23.53
N LEU A 112 -8.57 -3.10 -23.08
CA LEU A 112 -7.59 -3.51 -22.08
C LEU A 112 -6.16 -3.43 -22.63
N GLU A 113 -5.95 -3.87 -23.87
CA GLU A 113 -4.64 -3.79 -24.53
C GLU A 113 -4.16 -2.34 -24.68
N GLU A 114 -5.06 -1.45 -25.11
CA GLU A 114 -4.80 0.00 -25.22
C GLU A 114 -4.49 0.62 -23.85
N TYR A 115 -5.31 0.32 -22.84
CA TYR A 115 -5.09 0.81 -21.47
C TYR A 115 -3.74 0.36 -20.90
N LEU A 116 -3.37 -0.91 -21.05
CA LEU A 116 -2.08 -1.42 -20.56
C LEU A 116 -0.89 -0.78 -21.28
N ALA A 117 -1.02 -0.49 -22.57
CA ALA A 117 0.02 0.22 -23.31
C ALA A 117 0.19 1.66 -22.80
N GLU A 118 -0.91 2.37 -22.56
CA GLU A 118 -0.90 3.77 -22.08
C GLU A 118 -0.46 3.89 -20.61
N SER A 119 -0.91 2.96 -19.77
CA SER A 119 -0.70 2.97 -18.32
C SER A 119 0.56 2.21 -17.87
N SER A 120 1.39 1.75 -18.80
CA SER A 120 2.63 1.06 -18.46
C SER A 120 3.63 1.98 -17.76
N SER A 121 4.22 1.50 -16.65
CA SER A 121 5.33 2.18 -15.95
C SER A 121 6.57 2.40 -16.83
N CYS A 122 6.65 1.75 -17.99
CA CYS A 122 7.71 1.95 -18.99
C CYS A 122 7.75 3.39 -19.53
N ARG A 123 6.66 4.15 -19.41
CA ARG A 123 6.62 5.58 -19.79
C ARG A 123 7.30 6.49 -18.77
N CYS A 124 7.59 6.00 -17.57
CA CYS A 124 8.31 6.75 -16.54
C CYS A 124 9.81 6.79 -16.85
N SER A 125 10.50 7.82 -16.36
CA SER A 125 11.96 7.86 -16.35
C SER A 125 12.53 6.76 -15.46
N GLN A 126 13.74 6.29 -15.79
CA GLN A 126 14.43 5.27 -15.00
C GLN A 126 14.75 5.76 -13.59
N CYS A 127 14.48 4.91 -12.60
CA CYS A 127 14.86 5.17 -11.22
C CYS A 127 16.33 4.78 -10.98
N LEU A 128 16.99 5.50 -10.05
CA LEU A 128 18.31 5.13 -9.55
C LEU A 128 18.18 4.16 -8.37
N ASN A 129 19.28 3.46 -8.03
CA ASN A 129 19.39 2.60 -6.84
C ASN A 129 18.27 1.54 -6.71
N ASN A 130 17.95 0.83 -7.81
CA ASN A 130 16.90 -0.19 -7.86
C ASN A 130 15.50 0.32 -7.50
N GLY A 131 15.22 1.61 -7.67
CA GLY A 131 13.86 2.13 -7.54
C GLY A 131 12.91 1.50 -8.57
N VAL A 132 11.67 1.26 -8.15
CA VAL A 132 10.62 0.74 -9.04
C VAL A 132 9.72 1.90 -9.45
N ALA A 133 9.67 2.19 -10.75
CA ALA A 133 8.77 3.19 -11.28
C ALA A 133 7.33 2.66 -11.28
N VAL A 134 6.42 3.41 -10.69
CA VAL A 134 4.98 3.09 -10.67
C VAL A 134 4.24 4.23 -11.34
N LEU A 135 3.62 3.95 -12.50
CA LEU A 135 2.69 4.88 -13.10
C LEU A 135 1.35 4.76 -12.37
N LYS A 136 1.01 5.80 -11.60
CA LYS A 136 -0.32 5.91 -10.99
C LYS A 136 -1.28 6.43 -12.07
N GLY A 137 -2.45 5.80 -12.25
CA GLY A 137 -3.40 6.17 -13.31
C GLY A 137 -3.74 7.66 -13.35
N SER A 138 -4.26 8.13 -14.49
CA SER A 138 -4.76 9.50 -14.61
C SER A 138 -5.93 9.70 -13.65
N VAL A 139 -5.85 10.75 -12.84
CA VAL A 139 -6.95 11.16 -11.96
C VAL A 139 -7.50 12.42 -12.57
N ASP A 140 -8.77 12.40 -12.99
CA ASP A 140 -9.44 13.61 -13.45
C ASP A 140 -9.70 14.55 -12.26
N GLY A 141 -9.60 15.84 -12.53
CA GLY A 141 -9.89 16.87 -11.55
C GLY A 141 -11.38 16.90 -11.23
N SER A 142 -11.70 16.95 -9.94
CA SER A 142 -13.06 17.23 -9.46
C SER A 142 -13.07 18.38 -8.47
N TRP A 143 -14.17 19.14 -8.55
CA TRP A 143 -14.39 20.32 -7.72
C TRP A 143 -14.55 19.94 -6.25
N SER A 144 -13.96 20.75 -5.37
CA SER A 144 -14.29 20.77 -3.96
C SER A 144 -15.74 21.22 -3.77
N CYS A 145 -16.28 21.00 -2.57
CA CYS A 145 -17.50 21.68 -2.18
C CYS A 145 -17.34 23.21 -2.36
N TRP A 146 -18.44 23.88 -2.71
CA TRP A 146 -18.51 25.34 -2.74
C TRP A 146 -18.21 25.94 -1.37
N SER A 147 -17.52 27.09 -1.36
CA SER A 147 -17.42 27.93 -0.20
C SER A 147 -18.81 28.44 0.22
N SER A 148 -18.91 28.87 1.48
CA SER A 148 -20.03 29.73 1.88
C SER A 148 -20.07 30.98 1.00
N TRP A 149 -21.28 31.52 0.81
CA TRP A 149 -21.46 32.81 0.17
C TRP A 149 -20.75 33.92 0.96
N SER A 150 -20.10 34.84 0.25
CA SER A 150 -19.56 36.05 0.85
C SER A 150 -20.68 36.92 1.43
N SER A 151 -20.28 37.88 2.27
CA SER A 151 -21.14 39.01 2.59
C SER A 151 -21.53 39.77 1.32
N CYS A 152 -22.68 40.43 1.37
CA CYS A 152 -23.14 41.27 0.28
C CYS A 152 -22.20 42.47 0.13
N MET A 153 -21.61 42.63 -1.05
CA MET A 153 -20.76 43.76 -1.39
C MET A 153 -21.22 44.29 -2.75
N ASN A 154 -21.52 45.58 -2.82
CA ASN A 154 -22.03 46.22 -4.04
C ASN A 154 -23.26 45.48 -4.65
N GLN A 155 -24.22 45.09 -3.81
CA GLN A 155 -25.42 44.32 -4.18
C GLN A 155 -25.19 42.93 -4.77
N GLU A 156 -23.96 42.40 -4.74
CA GLU A 156 -23.63 41.03 -5.15
C GLU A 156 -23.00 40.23 -4.00
N LYS A 157 -23.23 38.92 -4.02
CA LYS A 157 -22.53 37.94 -3.18
C LYS A 157 -21.87 36.90 -4.08
N ARG A 158 -20.71 36.41 -3.65
CA ARG A 158 -19.89 35.48 -4.43
C ARG A 158 -19.58 34.22 -3.64
N ARG A 159 -19.44 33.08 -4.32
CA ARG A 159 -18.85 31.85 -3.76
C ARG A 159 -17.86 31.26 -4.74
N THR A 160 -16.95 30.44 -4.23
CA THR A 160 -15.87 29.82 -5.01
C THR A 160 -15.70 28.36 -4.62
N HIS A 161 -15.21 27.53 -5.52
CA HIS A 161 -14.71 26.19 -5.22
C HIS A 161 -13.34 26.00 -5.89
N GLN A 162 -12.66 24.91 -5.57
CA GLN A 162 -11.31 24.64 -6.10
C GLN A 162 -11.24 23.24 -6.68
N CYS A 163 -10.43 23.07 -7.74
CA CYS A 163 -10.21 21.78 -8.38
C CYS A 163 -9.23 20.92 -7.55
N THR A 164 -9.66 20.48 -6.37
CA THR A 164 -8.80 19.83 -5.37
C THR A 164 -9.38 18.54 -4.78
N HIS A 165 -10.55 18.09 -5.25
CA HIS A 165 -11.22 16.91 -4.69
C HIS A 165 -11.65 15.90 -5.76
N PRO A 166 -10.71 15.14 -6.36
CA PRO A 166 -9.25 15.29 -6.28
C PRO A 166 -8.69 16.30 -7.31
N PRO A 167 -7.45 16.80 -7.17
CA PRO A 167 -6.79 17.55 -8.23
C PRO A 167 -6.39 16.63 -9.39
N PRO A 168 -6.31 17.15 -10.64
CA PRO A 168 -5.93 16.35 -11.79
C PRO A 168 -4.47 15.88 -11.69
N HIS A 169 -4.23 14.60 -11.94
CA HIS A 169 -2.89 13.99 -11.93
C HIS A 169 -2.64 13.14 -13.17
N ASN A 170 -1.36 13.02 -13.55
CA ASN A 170 -0.86 12.11 -14.60
C ASN A 170 -1.61 12.19 -15.93
N GLY A 171 -1.91 13.43 -16.37
CA GLY A 171 -2.62 13.69 -17.63
C GLY A 171 -4.14 13.65 -17.52
N GLY A 172 -4.71 13.53 -16.32
CA GLY A 172 -6.15 13.63 -16.10
C GLY A 172 -6.72 14.99 -16.48
N SER A 173 -8.00 14.99 -16.84
CA SER A 173 -8.72 16.16 -17.35
C SER A 173 -8.85 17.23 -16.27
N PRO A 174 -8.69 18.52 -16.60
CA PRO A 174 -8.95 19.60 -15.65
C PRO A 174 -10.45 19.69 -15.31
N CYS A 175 -10.77 20.27 -14.16
CA CYS A 175 -12.16 20.50 -13.79
C CYS A 175 -12.86 21.37 -14.84
N SER A 176 -14.01 20.89 -15.32
CA SER A 176 -14.83 21.63 -16.29
C SER A 176 -15.84 22.53 -15.57
N GLY A 177 -16.01 23.76 -16.05
CA GLY A 177 -16.95 24.75 -15.49
C GLY A 177 -16.27 25.97 -14.86
N ILE A 178 -17.07 26.85 -14.25
CA ILE A 178 -16.61 28.07 -13.57
C ILE A 178 -16.12 27.76 -12.15
N ASP A 179 -15.07 28.44 -11.71
CA ASP A 179 -14.50 28.33 -10.36
C ASP A 179 -15.18 29.26 -9.33
N ALA A 180 -15.94 30.23 -9.82
CA ALA A 180 -16.57 31.24 -9.00
C ALA A 180 -17.93 31.67 -9.55
N GLU A 181 -18.89 31.83 -8.65
CA GLU A 181 -20.27 32.22 -8.97
C GLU A 181 -20.64 33.48 -8.20
N SER A 182 -21.25 34.47 -8.89
CA SER A 182 -21.83 35.66 -8.28
C SER A 182 -23.34 35.72 -8.51
N THR A 183 -24.08 36.18 -7.49
CA THR A 183 -25.53 36.40 -7.58
C THR A 183 -25.90 37.70 -6.86
N PRO A 184 -26.96 38.39 -7.30
CA PRO A 184 -27.46 39.56 -6.59
C PRO A 184 -27.96 39.20 -5.20
N CYS A 185 -27.80 40.13 -4.27
CA CYS A 185 -28.31 40.00 -2.91
C CYS A 185 -29.85 40.05 -2.92
N LYS A 186 -30.46 39.27 -2.03
CA LYS A 186 -31.89 39.35 -1.74
C LYS A 186 -32.16 40.40 -0.68
#